data_AF-A0A3Q2ZJ35-F1
#
_entry.id   AF-A0A3Q2ZJ35-F1
#
_cell.length_a   1.000
_cell.length_b   1.000
_cell.length_c   1.000
_cell.angle_alpha   90.00
_cell.angle_beta   90.00
_cell.angle_gamma   90.00
#
_symmetry.space_group_name_H-M   'P 1'
#
loop_
_entity.id
_entity.type
_entity.pdbx_description
1 polymer ?
#
loop_
_entity_poly.entity_id
_entity_poly.type
_entity_poly.pdbx_seq_one_letter_code
_entity_poly.pdbx_strand_id
1 'polypeptide(L)'
;MLFESENTKTSIYDQIADLQRKLQLLESDRSAYYESSQSALEKNRQNILQLREENRDLKKRVSEDEQQFVQSALHGRGVEKDTGPPMSGKAALSKLEHRVASKMKRLNALRHTTLTHQRRLDDLKRECLRLEAVGFNQALSEKEDITMKLRSLQNCLEKNQLKCKEAANIMTNYLKLKRHLQEESLTFQGQIDGLEAEIMKYRRELQEVQDMNNKAQLSKETAIAELQQQEELFYKEHQEKDYLLAIYRKRVQEIKARAEKLDVSHKKKLLYSAEYRSEMIVKRSSATLRIHICVSCIQEVMDRYIAQRETHQHMQAVKAENEYVLQQLKEQKVHLKKQFEAMKYSGETQLSSEQRLLDECEQELLVKQQSCETAKERLSSLVKTLSTIQAGVEHLADQLNHISLNEPPSDISPNSEEFVVQLLAQCERKVQLLQSKLHGMDLDEIAKDMEEEEVRHRERS
;
A
#
# COMPACT_ATOMS: atom_id res chain seq x y z
N MET A 1 23.43 -9.58 -23.34
CA MET A 1 22.84 -10.92 -23.30
C MET A 1 21.74 -10.90 -22.26
N LEU A 2 20.50 -10.99 -22.73
CA LEU A 2 19.27 -10.93 -21.95
C LEU A 2 19.07 -12.27 -21.23
N PHE A 3 18.87 -12.25 -19.92
CA PHE A 3 18.26 -13.37 -19.20
C PHE A 3 16.76 -13.10 -19.14
N GLU A 4 16.02 -13.64 -20.11
CA GLU A 4 14.58 -13.78 -20.02
C GLU A 4 14.29 -14.84 -18.96
N SER A 5 13.71 -14.42 -17.82
CA SER A 5 13.05 -15.37 -16.94
C SER A 5 11.75 -15.80 -17.64
N GLU A 6 11.82 -16.90 -18.38
CA GLU A 6 10.63 -17.62 -18.85
C GLU A 6 9.84 -18.08 -17.61
N ASN A 7 8.93 -17.21 -17.18
CA ASN A 7 7.87 -17.55 -16.26
C ASN A 7 6.82 -18.34 -17.05
N THR A 8 7.19 -19.57 -17.46
CA THR A 8 6.22 -20.52 -17.96
C THR A 8 5.36 -20.91 -16.76
N LYS A 9 4.13 -20.40 -16.74
CA LYS A 9 3.08 -20.94 -15.89
C LYS A 9 2.92 -22.41 -16.28
N THR A 10 3.66 -23.29 -15.62
CA THR A 10 3.42 -24.73 -15.71
C THR A 10 1.96 -24.96 -15.39
N SER A 11 1.30 -25.75 -16.21
CA SER A 11 -0.13 -26.02 -16.09
C SER A 11 -0.40 -26.47 -14.65
N ILE A 12 -1.50 -26.01 -14.05
CA ILE A 12 -1.88 -26.39 -12.67
C ILE A 12 -1.85 -27.92 -12.51
N TYR A 13 -2.16 -28.66 -13.58
CA TYR A 13 -2.06 -30.12 -13.64
C TYR A 13 -0.64 -30.67 -13.48
N ASP A 14 0.38 -30.02 -14.04
CA ASP A 14 1.78 -30.43 -13.90
C ASP A 14 2.27 -30.20 -12.47
N GLN A 15 1.85 -29.08 -11.85
CA GLN A 15 2.16 -28.78 -10.45
C GLN A 15 1.48 -29.78 -9.50
N ILE A 16 0.24 -30.19 -9.79
CA ILE A 16 -0.47 -31.23 -9.04
C ILE A 16 0.24 -32.59 -9.21
N ALA A 17 0.66 -32.95 -10.43
CA ALA A 17 1.38 -34.19 -10.69
C ALA A 17 2.76 -34.24 -10.00
N ASP A 18 3.46 -33.10 -9.93
CA ASP A 18 4.71 -32.95 -9.19
C ASP A 18 4.50 -33.08 -7.67
N LEU A 19 3.45 -32.46 -7.13
CA LEU A 19 3.10 -32.58 -5.71
C LEU A 19 2.69 -34.01 -5.35
N GLN A 20 1.94 -34.70 -6.21
CA GLN A 20 1.57 -36.10 -6.01
C GLN A 20 2.79 -37.03 -6.03
N ARG A 21 3.73 -36.83 -6.97
CA ARG A 21 5.01 -37.58 -6.97
C ARG A 21 5.84 -37.32 -5.71
N LYS A 22 5.87 -36.07 -5.25
CA LYS A 22 6.60 -35.70 -4.03
C LYS A 22 5.96 -36.31 -2.78
N LEU A 23 4.64 -36.36 -2.71
CA LEU A 23 3.91 -37.04 -1.64
C LEU A 23 4.18 -38.54 -1.64
N GLN A 24 4.12 -39.19 -2.80
CA GLN A 24 4.39 -40.63 -2.91
C GLN A 24 5.84 -40.98 -2.50
N LEU A 25 6.80 -40.12 -2.82
CA LEU A 25 8.19 -40.30 -2.40
C LEU A 25 8.36 -40.13 -0.89
N LEU A 26 7.68 -39.14 -0.29
CA LEU A 26 7.66 -38.97 1.17
C LEU A 26 6.99 -40.15 1.90
N GLU A 27 5.95 -40.73 1.32
CA GLU A 27 5.29 -41.92 1.87
C GLU A 27 6.20 -43.16 1.79
N SER A 28 6.91 -43.33 0.67
CA SER A 28 7.91 -44.38 0.49
C SER A 28 9.06 -44.24 1.49
N ASP A 29 9.61 -43.03 1.64
CA ASP A 29 10.68 -42.75 2.59
C ASP A 29 10.21 -43.03 4.02
N ARG A 30 9.00 -42.58 4.38
CA ARG A 30 8.41 -42.85 5.69
C ARG A 30 8.29 -44.36 5.96
N SER A 31 7.89 -45.15 4.97
CA SER A 31 7.82 -46.62 5.09
C SER A 31 9.20 -47.23 5.28
N ALA A 32 10.20 -46.82 4.48
CA ALA A 32 11.56 -47.32 4.58
C ALA A 32 12.23 -46.96 5.93
N TYR A 33 11.98 -45.76 6.45
CA TYR A 33 12.44 -45.36 7.78
C TYR A 33 11.80 -46.20 8.88
N TYR A 34 10.49 -46.49 8.78
CA TYR A 34 9.79 -47.31 9.75
C TYR A 34 10.31 -48.76 9.75
N GLU A 35 10.50 -49.35 8.57
CA GLU A 35 11.06 -50.71 8.42
C GLU A 35 12.49 -50.81 8.94
N SER A 36 13.34 -49.82 8.62
CA SER A 36 14.71 -49.76 9.13
C SER A 36 14.76 -49.64 10.66
N SER A 37 13.88 -48.81 11.23
CA SER A 37 13.75 -48.64 12.69
C SER A 37 13.28 -49.93 13.37
N GLN A 38 12.28 -50.62 12.80
CA GLN A 38 11.80 -51.91 13.32
C GLN A 38 12.89 -52.99 13.24
N SER A 39 13.61 -53.09 12.12
CA SER A 39 14.72 -54.04 11.98
C SER A 39 15.85 -53.76 12.98
N ALA A 40 16.16 -52.48 13.24
CA ALA A 40 17.13 -52.10 14.26
C ALA A 40 16.66 -52.46 15.68
N LEU A 41 15.37 -52.29 15.97
CA LEU A 41 14.77 -52.66 17.25
C LEU A 41 14.85 -54.18 17.48
N GLU A 42 14.54 -54.99 16.46
CA GLU A 42 14.64 -56.45 16.53
C GLU A 42 16.08 -56.92 16.76
N LYS A 43 17.05 -56.35 16.02
CA LYS A 43 18.49 -56.64 16.22
C LYS A 43 18.95 -56.27 17.63
N ASN A 44 18.56 -55.10 18.13
CA ASN A 44 18.88 -54.69 19.49
C ASN A 44 18.26 -55.63 20.53
N ARG A 45 17.02 -56.09 20.32
CA ARG A 45 16.37 -57.06 21.19
C ARG A 45 17.12 -58.40 21.22
N GLN A 46 17.59 -58.87 20.07
CA GLN A 46 18.42 -60.08 19.98
C GLN A 46 19.77 -59.91 20.70
N ASN A 47 20.45 -58.78 20.51
CA ASN A 47 21.71 -58.47 21.20
C ASN A 47 21.53 -58.43 22.73
N ILE A 48 20.43 -57.85 23.23
CA ILE A 48 20.14 -57.82 24.67
C ILE A 48 19.97 -59.25 25.22
N LEU A 49 19.34 -60.15 24.46
CA LEU A 49 19.18 -61.54 24.87
C LEU A 49 20.54 -62.26 24.93
N GLN A 50 21.38 -62.08 23.91
CA GLN A 50 22.74 -62.65 23.89
C GLN A 50 23.58 -62.14 25.08
N LEU A 51 23.61 -60.83 25.31
CA LEU A 51 24.34 -60.23 26.43
C LEU A 51 23.82 -60.71 27.80
N ARG A 52 22.54 -61.07 27.91
CA ARG A 52 21.96 -61.65 29.13
C ARG A 52 22.41 -63.09 29.35
N GLU A 53 22.52 -63.89 28.30
CA GLU A 53 23.06 -65.24 28.37
C GLU A 53 24.55 -65.21 28.73
N GLU A 54 25.34 -64.37 28.07
CA GLU A 54 26.77 -64.18 28.38
C GLU A 54 26.99 -63.74 29.83
N ASN A 55 26.18 -62.79 30.33
CA ASN A 55 26.23 -62.38 31.74
C ASN A 55 25.88 -63.52 32.69
N ARG A 56 24.95 -64.40 32.32
CA ARG A 56 24.59 -65.55 33.14
C ARG A 56 25.74 -66.56 33.22
N ASP A 57 26.43 -66.78 32.12
CA ASP A 57 27.58 -67.69 32.06
C ASP A 57 28.83 -67.13 32.73
N LEU A 58 29.06 -65.82 32.64
CA LEU A 58 30.12 -65.15 33.39
C LEU A 58 29.88 -65.21 34.89
N LYS A 59 28.63 -65.02 35.35
CA LYS A 59 28.28 -65.18 36.77
C LYS A 59 28.56 -66.60 37.30
N LYS A 60 28.28 -67.64 36.49
CA LYS A 60 28.61 -69.02 36.87
C LYS A 60 30.12 -69.20 37.01
N ARG A 61 30.90 -68.72 36.04
CA ARG A 61 32.37 -68.78 36.08
C ARG A 61 32.95 -68.08 37.31
N VAL A 62 32.46 -66.89 37.65
CA VAL A 62 32.89 -66.18 38.86
C VAL A 62 32.57 -66.97 40.13
N SER A 63 31.39 -67.58 40.24
CA SER A 63 31.07 -68.43 41.40
C SER A 63 31.93 -69.70 41.49
N GLU A 64 32.32 -70.29 40.35
CA GLU A 64 33.24 -71.43 40.31
C GLU A 64 34.66 -71.02 40.75
N ASP A 65 35.15 -69.87 40.29
CA ASP A 65 36.46 -69.32 40.68
C ASP A 65 36.49 -68.93 42.17
N GLU A 66 35.40 -68.36 42.70
CA GLU A 66 35.27 -68.06 44.14
C GLU A 66 35.31 -69.35 44.98
N GLN A 67 34.68 -70.45 44.53
CA GLN A 67 34.75 -71.74 45.21
C GLN A 67 36.16 -72.33 45.20
N GLN A 68 36.90 -72.20 44.09
CA GLN A 68 38.30 -72.64 43.99
C GLN A 68 39.24 -71.80 44.86
N PHE A 69 39.00 -70.48 44.95
CA PHE A 69 39.76 -69.59 45.81
C PHE A 69 39.57 -69.91 47.30
N VAL A 70 38.33 -70.20 47.72
CA VAL A 70 38.01 -70.58 49.11
C VAL A 70 38.63 -71.93 49.48
N GLN A 71 38.63 -72.93 48.57
CA GLN A 71 39.33 -74.21 48.82
C GLN A 71 40.85 -74.04 48.93
N SER A 72 41.45 -73.14 48.15
CA SER A 72 42.89 -72.85 48.18
C SER A 72 43.32 -72.16 49.47
N ALA A 73 42.50 -71.24 49.98
CA ALA A 73 42.78 -70.48 51.21
C ALA A 73 42.68 -71.34 52.49
N LEU A 74 41.86 -72.38 52.50
CA LEU A 74 41.69 -73.28 53.66
C LEU A 74 42.85 -74.27 53.83
N HIS A 75 43.57 -74.63 52.75
CA HIS A 75 44.74 -75.53 52.82
C HIS A 75 46.03 -74.83 53.31
N GLY A 76 46.07 -73.49 53.33
CA GLY A 76 47.27 -72.72 53.69
C GLY A 76 47.50 -72.45 55.18
N ARG A 77 46.59 -72.87 56.07
CA ARG A 77 46.70 -72.58 57.51
C ARG A 77 47.46 -73.68 58.25
N GLY A 78 48.75 -73.77 57.96
CA GLY A 78 49.70 -74.60 58.71
C GLY A 78 49.78 -74.18 60.18
N VAL A 79 49.64 -75.15 61.07
CA VAL A 79 49.74 -75.04 62.52
C VAL A 79 51.15 -74.58 62.90
N GLU A 80 51.33 -73.36 63.42
CA GLU A 80 52.57 -72.92 64.07
C GLU A 80 52.78 -73.73 65.36
N LYS A 81 53.47 -74.86 65.24
CA LYS A 81 54.07 -75.61 66.36
C LYS A 81 55.39 -74.95 66.75
N ASP A 82 55.36 -74.08 67.75
CA ASP A 82 56.56 -73.61 68.44
C ASP A 82 56.50 -74.01 69.92
N THR A 83 56.86 -75.26 70.21
CA THR A 83 57.27 -75.69 71.56
C THR A 83 58.72 -76.15 71.50
N GLY A 84 59.64 -75.20 71.66
CA GLY A 84 61.04 -75.47 71.97
C GLY A 84 61.26 -75.70 73.48
N PRO A 85 62.43 -76.24 73.89
CA PRO A 85 62.70 -76.76 75.25
C PRO A 85 62.69 -75.68 76.34
N PRO A 86 62.57 -76.03 77.65
CA PRO A 86 62.42 -75.07 78.72
C PRO A 86 63.70 -74.24 78.89
N MET A 87 63.65 -73.00 78.41
CA MET A 87 64.68 -71.99 78.63
C MET A 87 64.40 -71.25 79.94
N SER A 88 65.44 -70.96 80.72
CA SER A 88 65.37 -70.17 81.96
C SER A 88 64.55 -68.89 81.77
N GLY A 89 63.67 -68.55 82.74
CA GLY A 89 62.62 -67.53 82.61
C GLY A 89 63.09 -66.15 82.10
N LYS A 90 64.33 -65.76 82.36
CA LYS A 90 64.92 -64.51 81.84
C LYS A 90 65.17 -64.55 80.31
N ALA A 91 65.57 -65.70 79.77
CA ALA A 91 65.77 -65.88 78.33
C ALA A 91 64.45 -66.00 77.56
N ALA A 92 63.42 -66.58 78.18
CA ALA A 92 62.06 -66.59 77.64
C ALA A 92 61.44 -65.19 77.59
N LEU A 93 61.62 -64.39 78.66
CA LEU A 93 61.22 -62.99 78.72
C LEU A 93 61.89 -62.14 77.63
N SER A 94 63.21 -62.21 77.48
CA SER A 94 63.92 -61.45 76.44
C SER A 94 63.50 -61.82 75.01
N LYS A 95 63.23 -63.12 74.74
CA LYS A 95 62.66 -63.55 73.44
C LYS A 95 61.24 -63.03 73.24
N LEU A 96 60.41 -63.00 74.28
CA LEU A 96 59.06 -62.45 74.21
C LEU A 96 59.11 -60.93 73.98
N GLU A 97 59.97 -60.21 74.68
CA GLU A 97 60.20 -58.76 74.50
C GLU A 97 60.68 -58.45 73.08
N HIS A 98 61.62 -59.22 72.53
CA HIS A 98 62.07 -59.07 71.15
C HIS A 98 60.93 -59.37 70.15
N ARG A 99 60.07 -60.37 70.41
CA ARG A 99 58.87 -60.66 69.60
C ARG A 99 57.84 -59.53 69.68
N VAL A 100 57.61 -58.98 70.86
CA VAL A 100 56.69 -57.83 71.05
C VAL A 100 57.25 -56.61 70.32
N ALA A 101 58.54 -56.31 70.47
CA ALA A 101 59.20 -55.21 69.77
C ALA A 101 59.16 -55.38 68.23
N SER A 102 59.37 -56.60 67.72
CA SER A 102 59.30 -56.87 66.28
C SER A 102 57.86 -56.76 65.74
N LYS A 103 56.86 -57.27 66.47
CA LYS A 103 55.44 -57.10 66.14
C LYS A 103 55.01 -55.64 66.22
N MET A 104 55.52 -54.87 67.19
CA MET A 104 55.25 -53.44 67.33
C MET A 104 55.86 -52.64 66.18
N LYS A 105 57.11 -52.94 65.77
CA LYS A 105 57.72 -52.35 64.57
C LYS A 105 56.91 -52.68 63.31
N ARG A 106 56.45 -53.92 63.16
CA ARG A 106 55.58 -54.34 62.05
C ARG A 106 54.23 -53.61 62.07
N LEU A 107 53.62 -53.45 63.25
CA LEU A 107 52.38 -52.71 63.41
C LEU A 107 52.55 -51.22 63.07
N ASN A 108 53.64 -50.60 63.52
CA ASN A 108 53.96 -49.20 63.21
C ASN A 108 54.23 -49.00 61.71
N ALA A 109 54.93 -49.93 61.05
CA ALA A 109 55.12 -49.92 59.60
C ALA A 109 53.78 -50.08 58.84
N LEU A 110 52.90 -50.97 59.30
CA LEU A 110 51.56 -51.13 58.73
C LEU A 110 50.67 -49.89 58.95
N ARG A 111 50.75 -49.25 60.12
CA ARG A 111 50.05 -47.99 60.40
C ARG A 111 50.55 -46.87 59.49
N HIS A 112 51.86 -46.74 59.32
CA HIS A 112 52.44 -45.75 58.42
C HIS A 112 51.98 -45.97 56.98
N THR A 113 52.08 -47.19 56.45
CA THR A 113 51.61 -47.52 55.09
C THR A 113 50.11 -47.27 54.92
N THR A 114 49.28 -47.68 55.89
CA THR A 114 47.83 -47.39 55.89
C THR A 114 47.56 -45.89 55.85
N LEU A 115 48.25 -45.11 56.68
CA LEU A 115 48.08 -43.66 56.75
C LEU A 115 48.58 -42.96 55.47
N THR A 116 49.66 -43.44 54.84
CA THR A 116 50.09 -42.94 53.53
C THR A 116 49.07 -43.25 52.43
N HIS A 117 48.47 -44.45 52.43
CA HIS A 117 47.42 -44.80 51.47
C HIS A 117 46.15 -43.99 51.70
N GLN A 118 45.76 -43.73 52.96
CA GLN A 118 44.63 -42.87 53.29
C GLN A 118 44.84 -41.44 52.79
N ARG A 119 46.01 -40.84 53.07
CA ARG A 119 46.36 -39.51 52.53
C ARG A 119 46.29 -39.48 51.02
N ARG A 120 46.84 -40.49 50.34
CA ARG A 120 46.80 -40.59 48.88
C ARG A 120 45.37 -40.72 48.35
N LEU A 121 44.51 -41.46 49.05
CA LEU A 121 43.11 -41.62 48.69
C LEU A 121 42.33 -40.32 48.87
N ASP A 122 42.61 -39.56 49.93
CA ASP A 122 42.03 -38.24 50.15
C ASP A 122 42.52 -37.21 49.12
N ASP A 123 43.80 -37.28 48.73
CA ASP A 123 44.33 -36.46 47.63
C ASP A 123 43.63 -36.80 46.30
N LEU A 124 43.46 -38.09 45.98
CA LEU A 124 42.75 -38.50 44.75
C LEU A 124 41.28 -38.05 44.79
N LYS A 125 40.58 -38.19 45.93
CA LYS A 125 39.20 -37.71 46.07
C LYS A 125 39.09 -36.21 45.83
N ARG A 126 40.02 -35.42 46.38
CA ARG A 126 40.08 -33.97 46.14
C ARG A 126 40.27 -33.66 44.66
N GLU A 127 41.13 -34.42 43.97
CA GLU A 127 41.38 -34.23 42.54
C GLU A 127 40.17 -34.64 41.68
N CYS A 128 39.49 -35.74 42.01
CA CYS A 128 38.24 -36.13 41.34
C CYS A 128 37.16 -35.04 41.46
N LEU A 129 36.92 -34.53 42.68
CA LEU A 129 35.97 -33.45 42.91
C LEU A 129 36.33 -32.18 42.14
N ARG A 130 37.63 -31.86 42.05
CA ARG A 130 38.13 -30.72 41.26
C ARG A 130 37.83 -30.91 39.77
N LEU A 131 38.10 -32.09 39.22
CA LEU A 131 37.84 -32.40 37.81
C LEU A 131 36.33 -32.42 37.49
N GLU A 132 35.51 -32.95 38.40
CA GLU A 132 34.04 -32.91 38.28
C GLU A 132 33.52 -31.47 38.28
N ALA A 133 34.02 -30.61 39.17
CA ALA A 133 33.66 -29.20 39.21
C ALA A 133 34.09 -28.45 37.94
N VAL A 134 35.31 -28.70 37.43
CA VAL A 134 35.78 -28.11 36.17
C VAL A 134 34.93 -28.59 34.98
N GLY A 135 34.64 -29.89 34.90
CA GLY A 135 33.80 -30.44 33.83
C GLY A 135 32.36 -29.91 33.86
N PHE A 136 31.79 -29.75 35.06
CA PHE A 136 30.46 -29.15 35.23
C PHE A 136 30.42 -27.68 34.82
N ASN A 137 31.42 -26.89 35.24
CA ASN A 137 31.53 -25.47 34.88
C ASN A 137 31.76 -25.30 33.37
N GLN A 138 32.59 -26.14 32.75
CA GLN A 138 32.81 -26.11 31.30
C GLN A 138 31.54 -26.47 30.53
N ALA A 139 30.80 -27.51 30.96
CA ALA A 139 29.53 -27.89 30.34
C ALA A 139 28.44 -26.82 30.51
N LEU A 140 28.42 -26.09 31.64
CA LEU A 140 27.55 -24.93 31.85
C LEU A 140 27.90 -23.79 30.89
N SER A 141 29.18 -23.43 30.80
CA SER A 141 29.67 -22.38 29.88
C SER A 141 29.35 -22.72 28.42
N GLU A 142 29.55 -23.96 27.99
CA GLU A 142 29.21 -24.39 26.63
C GLU A 142 27.70 -24.32 26.35
N LYS A 143 26.87 -24.67 27.34
CA LYS A 143 25.41 -24.53 27.22
C LYS A 143 24.99 -23.07 27.14
N GLU A 144 25.56 -22.20 27.97
CA GLU A 144 25.32 -20.77 27.93
C GLU A 144 25.69 -20.19 26.56
N ASP A 145 26.87 -20.52 26.02
CA ASP A 145 27.30 -20.11 24.68
C ASP A 145 26.34 -20.58 23.58
N ILE A 146 25.87 -21.83 23.66
CA ILE A 146 24.89 -22.37 22.70
C ILE A 146 23.56 -21.62 22.82
N THR A 147 23.09 -21.33 24.04
CA THR A 147 21.84 -20.58 24.25
C THR A 147 21.96 -19.14 23.76
N MET A 148 23.10 -18.48 23.95
CA MET A 148 23.37 -17.15 23.41
C MET A 148 23.39 -17.15 21.89
N LYS A 149 24.05 -18.14 21.26
CA LYS A 149 24.04 -18.31 19.80
C LYS A 149 22.64 -18.59 19.26
N LEU A 150 21.84 -19.39 19.96
CA LEU A 150 20.47 -19.68 19.56
C LEU A 150 19.60 -18.41 19.63
N ARG A 151 19.74 -17.61 20.70
CA ARG A 151 19.03 -16.34 20.83
C ARG A 151 19.45 -15.34 19.74
N SER A 152 20.74 -15.23 19.43
CA SER A 152 21.21 -14.32 18.37
C SER A 152 20.76 -14.75 16.97
N LEU A 153 20.77 -16.06 16.69
CA LEU A 153 20.23 -16.62 15.44
C LEU A 153 18.72 -16.40 15.32
N GLN A 154 17.98 -16.57 16.42
CA GLN A 154 16.55 -16.31 16.45
C GLN A 154 16.24 -14.83 16.19
N ASN A 155 16.94 -13.91 16.86
CA ASN A 155 16.80 -12.47 16.61
C ASN A 155 17.15 -12.10 15.16
N CYS A 156 18.19 -12.72 14.58
CA CYS A 156 18.56 -12.52 13.19
C CYS A 156 17.46 -13.01 12.23
N LEU A 157 16.88 -14.18 12.52
CA LEU A 157 15.77 -14.73 11.75
C LEU A 157 14.54 -13.82 11.81
N GLU A 158 14.13 -13.38 12.99
CA GLU A 158 12.99 -12.47 13.18
C GLU A 158 13.21 -11.15 12.44
N LYS A 159 14.41 -10.56 12.54
CA LYS A 159 14.78 -9.35 11.78
C LYS A 159 14.67 -9.57 10.28
N ASN A 160 15.13 -10.70 9.77
CA ASN A 160 15.03 -11.02 8.34
C ASN A 160 13.57 -11.26 7.91
N GLN A 161 12.76 -11.90 8.75
CA GLN A 161 11.32 -12.06 8.48
C GLN A 161 10.60 -10.72 8.42
N LEU A 162 10.91 -9.78 9.32
CA LEU A 162 10.36 -8.42 9.28
C LEU A 162 10.75 -7.70 7.98
N LYS A 163 12.03 -7.76 7.59
CA LYS A 163 12.51 -7.21 6.30
C LYS A 163 11.79 -7.84 5.11
N CYS A 164 11.55 -9.15 5.11
CA CYS A 164 10.81 -9.82 4.04
C CYS A 164 9.35 -9.36 3.98
N LYS A 165 8.69 -9.20 5.13
CA LYS A 165 7.31 -8.67 5.20
C LYS A 165 7.25 -7.23 4.70
N GLU A 166 8.19 -6.39 5.10
CA GLU A 166 8.32 -5.00 4.61
C GLU A 166 8.54 -4.96 3.11
N ALA A 167 9.48 -5.77 2.58
CA ALA A 167 9.72 -5.88 1.14
C ALA A 167 8.48 -6.35 0.38
N ALA A 168 7.72 -7.31 0.92
CA ALA A 168 6.46 -7.77 0.33
C ALA A 168 5.37 -6.67 0.34
N ASN A 169 5.28 -5.90 1.43
CA ASN A 169 4.36 -4.75 1.52
C ASN A 169 4.74 -3.67 0.50
N ILE A 170 6.03 -3.33 0.40
CA ILE A 170 6.57 -2.38 -0.58
C ILE A 170 6.25 -2.86 -2.00
N MET A 171 6.50 -4.14 -2.32
CA MET A 171 6.18 -4.72 -3.62
C MET A 171 4.68 -4.64 -3.94
N THR A 172 3.84 -4.95 -2.95
CA THR A 172 2.38 -4.86 -3.10
C THR A 172 1.94 -3.43 -3.41
N ASN A 173 2.54 -2.44 -2.75
CA ASN A 173 2.27 -1.03 -3.01
C ASN A 173 2.75 -0.59 -4.40
N TYR A 174 3.94 -1.00 -4.83
CA TYR A 174 4.41 -0.73 -6.19
C TYR A 174 3.53 -1.39 -7.26
N LEU A 175 3.02 -2.59 -7.01
CA LEU A 175 2.07 -3.24 -7.90
C LEU A 175 0.73 -2.49 -7.96
N LYS A 176 0.24 -1.96 -6.84
CA LYS A 176 -0.96 -1.10 -6.82
C LYS A 176 -0.73 0.18 -7.62
N LEU A 177 0.39 0.86 -7.39
CA LEU A 177 0.77 2.06 -8.13
C LEU A 177 0.87 1.77 -9.63
N LYS A 178 1.51 0.65 -10.01
CA LYS A 178 1.59 0.22 -11.41
C LYS A 178 0.20 0.02 -12.03
N ARG A 179 -0.72 -0.65 -11.33
CA ARG A 179 -2.09 -0.83 -11.85
C ARG A 179 -2.81 0.50 -12.06
N HIS A 180 -2.71 1.41 -11.08
CA HIS A 180 -3.29 2.75 -11.20
C HIS A 180 -2.73 3.51 -12.41
N LEU A 181 -1.40 3.52 -12.58
CA LEU A 181 -0.77 4.17 -13.73
C LEU A 181 -1.17 3.51 -15.07
N GLN A 182 -1.38 2.20 -15.09
CA GLN A 182 -1.89 1.49 -16.27
C GLN A 182 -3.34 1.89 -16.56
N GLU A 183 -4.20 1.97 -15.55
CA GLU A 183 -5.59 2.42 -15.69
C GLU A 183 -5.65 3.88 -16.19
N GLU A 184 -4.87 4.79 -15.61
CA GLU A 184 -4.76 6.17 -16.07
C GLU A 184 -4.28 6.25 -17.53
N SER A 185 -3.27 5.44 -17.90
CA SER A 185 -2.76 5.41 -19.27
C SER A 185 -3.83 5.01 -20.29
N LEU A 186 -4.78 4.14 -19.91
CA LEU A 186 -5.91 3.76 -20.76
C LEU A 186 -6.94 4.89 -20.88
N THR A 187 -7.11 5.71 -19.84
CA THR A 187 -8.07 6.83 -19.86
C THR A 187 -7.57 8.03 -20.65
N PHE A 188 -6.26 8.28 -20.70
CA PHE A 188 -5.71 9.45 -21.39
C PHE A 188 -6.03 9.46 -22.88
N GLN A 189 -6.01 8.30 -23.55
CA GLN A 189 -6.36 8.25 -24.97
C GLN A 189 -7.81 8.71 -25.21
N GLY A 190 -8.77 8.25 -24.40
CA GLY A 190 -10.16 8.67 -24.54
C GLY A 190 -10.37 10.17 -24.26
N GLN A 191 -9.61 10.74 -23.31
CA GLN A 191 -9.64 12.19 -23.05
C GLN A 191 -9.06 12.99 -24.22
N ILE A 192 -7.96 12.53 -24.80
CA ILE A 192 -7.34 13.16 -25.98
C ILE A 192 -8.30 13.08 -27.18
N ASP A 193 -8.87 11.91 -27.46
CA ASP A 193 -9.83 11.73 -28.56
C ASP A 193 -11.06 12.65 -28.40
N GLY A 194 -11.55 12.82 -27.17
CA GLY A 194 -12.65 13.74 -26.85
C GLY A 194 -12.29 15.20 -27.14
N LEU A 195 -11.11 15.65 -26.68
CA LEU A 195 -10.61 17.00 -26.96
C LEU A 195 -10.36 17.23 -28.46
N GLU A 196 -9.82 16.25 -29.17
CA GLU A 196 -9.64 16.31 -30.62
C GLU A 196 -10.97 16.43 -31.35
N ALA A 197 -11.99 15.68 -30.94
CA ALA A 197 -13.34 15.76 -31.50
C ALA A 197 -13.97 17.15 -31.28
N GLU A 198 -13.80 17.74 -30.09
CA GLU A 198 -14.25 19.11 -29.80
C GLU A 198 -13.53 20.14 -30.67
N ILE A 199 -12.20 20.05 -30.80
CA ILE A 199 -11.42 20.93 -31.68
C ILE A 199 -11.91 20.81 -33.13
N MET A 200 -12.18 19.60 -33.63
CA MET A 200 -12.71 19.39 -34.97
C MET A 200 -14.13 19.95 -35.14
N LYS A 201 -14.96 19.90 -34.11
CA LYS A 201 -16.28 20.55 -34.10
C LYS A 201 -16.14 22.07 -34.20
N TYR A 202 -15.31 22.70 -33.34
CA TYR A 202 -15.11 24.14 -33.36
C TYR A 202 -14.47 24.64 -34.67
N ARG A 203 -13.57 23.85 -35.28
CA ARG A 203 -13.03 24.18 -36.60
C ARG A 203 -14.09 24.19 -37.70
N ARG A 204 -15.02 23.23 -37.67
CA ARG A 204 -16.15 23.21 -38.62
C ARG A 204 -17.09 24.39 -38.40
N GLU A 205 -17.47 24.67 -37.15
CA GLU A 205 -18.31 25.83 -36.82
C GLU A 205 -17.65 27.15 -37.25
N LEU A 206 -16.34 27.29 -37.03
CA LEU A 206 -15.59 28.47 -37.49
C LEU A 206 -15.63 28.60 -39.02
N GLN A 207 -15.44 27.50 -39.75
CA GLN A 207 -15.48 27.49 -41.20
C GLN A 207 -16.88 27.88 -41.72
N GLU A 208 -17.96 27.33 -41.12
CA GLU A 208 -19.33 27.69 -41.47
C GLU A 208 -19.61 29.19 -41.26
N VAL A 209 -19.14 29.75 -40.14
CA VAL A 209 -19.29 31.19 -39.85
C VAL A 209 -18.48 32.04 -40.84
N GLN A 210 -17.27 31.61 -41.20
CA GLN A 210 -16.47 32.29 -42.23
C GLN A 210 -17.16 32.28 -43.59
N ASP A 211 -17.72 31.13 -44.00
CA ASP A 211 -18.48 31.01 -45.25
C ASP A 211 -19.73 31.89 -45.24
N MET A 212 -20.46 31.95 -44.12
CA MET A 212 -21.59 32.85 -43.95
C MET A 212 -21.17 34.32 -44.05
N ASN A 213 -20.06 34.70 -43.41
CA ASN A 213 -19.54 36.06 -43.47
C ASN A 213 -19.13 36.44 -44.91
N ASN A 214 -18.44 35.55 -45.62
CA ASN A 214 -18.06 35.77 -47.01
C ASN A 214 -19.30 35.94 -47.90
N LYS A 215 -20.34 35.12 -47.72
CA LYS A 215 -21.63 35.29 -48.43
C LYS A 215 -22.30 36.62 -48.10
N ALA A 216 -22.29 37.03 -46.83
CA ALA A 216 -22.86 38.31 -46.41
C ALA A 216 -22.08 39.50 -46.99
N GLN A 217 -20.75 39.42 -47.05
CA GLN A 217 -19.91 40.44 -47.69
C GLN A 217 -20.19 40.54 -49.18
N LEU A 218 -20.22 39.42 -49.90
CA LEU A 218 -20.58 39.39 -51.33
C LEU A 218 -21.97 39.97 -51.57
N SER A 219 -22.96 39.59 -50.77
CA SER A 219 -24.33 40.14 -50.88
C SER A 219 -24.39 41.64 -50.60
N LYS A 220 -23.54 42.15 -49.70
CA LYS A 220 -23.43 43.58 -49.45
C LYS A 220 -22.79 44.30 -50.64
N GLU A 221 -21.73 43.75 -51.20
CA GLU A 221 -21.04 44.31 -52.38
C GLU A 221 -21.96 44.35 -53.59
N THR A 222 -22.75 43.29 -53.84
CA THR A 222 -23.74 43.28 -54.93
C THR A 222 -24.82 44.33 -54.71
N ALA A 223 -25.34 44.47 -53.48
CA ALA A 223 -26.35 45.48 -53.18
C ALA A 223 -25.81 46.91 -53.34
N ILE A 224 -24.55 47.17 -52.97
CA ILE A 224 -23.89 48.45 -53.19
C ILE A 224 -23.72 48.73 -54.68
N ALA A 225 -23.28 47.75 -55.46
CA ALA A 225 -23.12 47.89 -56.91
C ALA A 225 -24.47 48.14 -57.62
N GLU A 226 -25.53 47.42 -57.23
CA GLU A 226 -26.88 47.64 -57.73
C GLU A 226 -27.40 49.04 -57.38
N LEU A 227 -27.18 49.50 -56.15
CA LEU A 227 -27.56 50.85 -55.72
C LEU A 227 -26.84 51.91 -56.57
N GLN A 228 -25.53 51.78 -56.77
CA GLN A 228 -24.74 52.69 -57.61
C GLN A 228 -25.26 52.72 -59.05
N GLN A 229 -25.58 51.57 -59.64
CA GLN A 229 -26.16 51.51 -60.98
C GLN A 229 -27.52 52.22 -61.06
N GLN A 230 -28.38 52.02 -60.07
CA GLN A 230 -29.69 52.70 -60.02
C GLN A 230 -29.55 54.22 -59.82
N GLU A 231 -28.62 54.65 -58.98
CA GLU A 231 -28.31 56.08 -58.79
C GLU A 231 -27.79 56.73 -60.08
N GLU A 232 -26.89 56.06 -60.81
CA GLU A 232 -26.41 56.54 -62.11
C GLU A 232 -27.53 56.64 -63.15
N LEU A 233 -28.42 55.64 -63.21
CA LEU A 233 -29.59 55.66 -64.10
C LEU A 233 -30.54 56.80 -63.74
N PHE A 234 -30.85 56.96 -62.45
CA PHE A 234 -31.70 58.05 -61.97
C PHE A 234 -31.10 59.41 -62.32
N TYR A 235 -29.78 59.57 -62.15
CA TYR A 235 -29.10 60.82 -62.49
C TYR A 235 -29.17 61.13 -64.00
N LYS A 236 -28.97 60.13 -64.87
CA LYS A 236 -29.12 60.29 -66.33
C LYS A 236 -30.55 60.65 -66.71
N GLU A 237 -31.55 59.96 -66.17
CA GLU A 237 -32.95 60.30 -66.40
C GLU A 237 -33.30 61.71 -65.93
N HIS A 238 -32.78 62.12 -64.77
CA HIS A 238 -33.00 63.47 -64.25
C HIS A 238 -32.40 64.52 -65.19
N GLN A 239 -31.18 64.30 -65.69
CA GLN A 239 -30.54 65.18 -66.67
C GLN A 239 -31.35 65.28 -67.97
N GLU A 240 -31.85 64.16 -68.50
CA GLU A 240 -32.69 64.14 -69.70
C GLU A 240 -34.02 64.87 -69.48
N LYS A 241 -34.68 64.64 -68.33
CA LYS A 241 -35.92 65.32 -67.94
C LYS A 241 -35.70 66.83 -67.82
N ASP A 242 -34.62 67.27 -67.16
CA ASP A 242 -34.27 68.68 -67.03
C ASP A 242 -33.98 69.32 -68.39
N TYR A 243 -33.27 68.61 -69.27
CA TYR A 243 -33.00 69.06 -70.64
C TYR A 243 -34.29 69.24 -71.44
N LEU A 244 -35.20 68.26 -71.42
CA LEU A 244 -36.50 68.34 -72.08
C LEU A 244 -37.36 69.46 -71.48
N LEU A 245 -37.42 69.59 -70.16
CA LEU A 245 -38.13 70.68 -69.48
C LEU A 245 -37.58 72.05 -69.89
N ALA A 246 -36.26 72.19 -70.05
CA ALA A 246 -35.65 73.42 -70.54
C ALA A 246 -36.10 73.74 -71.98
N ILE A 247 -36.13 72.75 -72.88
CA ILE A 247 -36.65 72.91 -74.26
C ILE A 247 -38.12 73.34 -74.23
N TYR A 248 -38.96 72.65 -73.46
CA TYR A 248 -40.39 72.98 -73.36
C TYR A 248 -40.61 74.37 -72.76
N ARG A 249 -39.87 74.75 -71.71
CA ARG A 249 -39.91 76.12 -71.14
C ARG A 249 -39.56 77.16 -72.19
N LYS A 250 -38.53 76.93 -72.99
CA LYS A 250 -38.14 77.83 -74.08
C LYS A 250 -39.23 77.95 -75.15
N ARG A 251 -39.82 76.83 -75.58
CA ARG A 251 -40.93 76.82 -76.54
C ARG A 251 -42.18 77.52 -76.00
N VAL A 252 -42.50 77.34 -74.72
CA VAL A 252 -43.60 78.05 -74.05
C VAL A 252 -43.31 79.55 -73.98
N GLN A 253 -42.08 79.96 -73.64
CA GLN A 253 -41.68 81.36 -73.67
C GLN A 253 -41.78 81.96 -75.08
N GLU A 254 -41.39 81.23 -76.12
CA GLU A 254 -41.54 81.65 -77.52
C GLU A 254 -43.01 81.78 -77.92
N ILE A 255 -43.87 80.84 -77.53
CA ILE A 255 -45.33 80.91 -77.77
C ILE A 255 -45.94 82.08 -77.01
N LYS A 256 -45.57 82.30 -75.74
CA LYS A 256 -46.00 83.47 -74.97
C LYS A 256 -45.57 84.77 -75.63
N ALA A 257 -44.32 84.88 -76.06
CA ALA A 257 -43.84 86.05 -76.79
C ALA A 257 -44.54 86.26 -78.15
N ARG A 258 -44.98 85.19 -78.83
CA ARG A 258 -45.80 85.28 -80.06
C ARG A 258 -47.27 85.59 -79.77
N ALA A 259 -47.83 85.04 -78.70
CA ALA A 259 -49.19 85.31 -78.24
C ALA A 259 -49.29 86.75 -77.75
N GLU A 260 -48.30 87.27 -77.01
CA GLU A 260 -48.20 88.69 -76.64
C GLU A 260 -48.08 89.60 -77.88
N LYS A 261 -47.44 89.13 -78.96
CA LYS A 261 -47.42 89.83 -80.26
C LYS A 261 -48.75 89.73 -81.04
N LEU A 262 -49.50 88.63 -80.88
CA LEU A 262 -50.77 88.35 -81.55
C LEU A 262 -52.00 88.79 -80.74
N ASP A 263 -51.89 89.08 -79.45
CA ASP A 263 -52.95 89.70 -78.63
C ASP A 263 -53.12 91.20 -78.93
N VAL A 264 -52.29 91.77 -79.81
CA VAL A 264 -52.56 93.05 -80.51
C VAL A 264 -53.27 92.83 -81.86
N SER A 265 -53.35 91.59 -82.37
CA SER A 265 -53.89 91.31 -83.70
C SER A 265 -54.73 90.03 -83.73
N HIS A 266 -56.03 90.23 -83.53
CA HIS A 266 -57.13 89.36 -83.96
C HIS A 266 -57.55 88.20 -83.04
N LYS A 267 -58.54 88.55 -82.22
CA LYS A 267 -59.79 87.79 -81.99
C LYS A 267 -60.26 86.98 -83.22
N LYS A 268 -60.63 85.72 -82.97
CA LYS A 268 -61.61 84.83 -83.66
C LYS A 268 -61.22 84.01 -84.92
N LYS A 269 -61.51 82.69 -84.76
CA LYS A 269 -62.16 81.71 -85.67
C LYS A 269 -61.34 80.97 -86.75
N LEU A 270 -61.35 79.62 -86.66
CA LEU A 270 -61.89 78.59 -87.59
C LEU A 270 -61.30 77.22 -87.15
N LEU A 271 -61.97 76.18 -86.66
CA LEU A 271 -63.09 75.33 -87.12
C LEU A 271 -62.97 74.69 -88.52
N TYR A 272 -62.74 73.36 -88.49
CA TYR A 272 -63.34 72.32 -89.35
C TYR A 272 -62.70 71.98 -90.72
N SER A 273 -62.16 70.75 -90.82
CA SER A 273 -62.32 69.82 -91.96
C SER A 273 -61.18 68.77 -92.00
N ALA A 274 -61.40 67.57 -91.44
CA ALA A 274 -60.73 66.32 -91.88
C ALA A 274 -61.22 65.10 -91.08
N GLU A 275 -62.46 64.65 -91.27
CA GLU A 275 -62.98 63.51 -90.48
C GLU A 275 -63.65 62.38 -91.28
N TYR A 276 -63.60 62.39 -92.62
CA TYR A 276 -64.41 61.46 -93.41
C TYR A 276 -63.68 60.48 -94.32
N ARG A 277 -62.42 60.12 -94.00
CA ARG A 277 -61.68 59.09 -94.77
C ARG A 277 -60.99 57.97 -93.98
N SER A 278 -60.96 58.02 -92.64
CA SER A 278 -60.26 57.01 -91.82
C SER A 278 -61.16 55.88 -91.27
N GLU A 279 -62.48 55.98 -91.42
CA GLU A 279 -63.40 55.11 -90.66
C GLU A 279 -63.65 53.72 -91.29
N MET A 280 -63.40 53.56 -92.60
CA MET A 280 -63.77 52.31 -93.30
C MET A 280 -62.67 51.23 -93.29
N ILE A 281 -61.40 51.60 -93.12
CA ILE A 281 -60.26 50.66 -93.08
C ILE A 281 -60.05 50.09 -91.67
N VAL A 282 -60.31 50.88 -90.63
CA VAL A 282 -60.17 50.48 -89.20
C VAL A 282 -61.25 49.49 -88.75
N LYS A 283 -62.45 49.54 -89.36
CA LYS A 283 -63.55 48.63 -88.98
C LYS A 283 -63.35 47.18 -89.43
N ARG A 284 -62.62 46.93 -90.53
CA ARG A 284 -62.41 45.57 -91.07
C ARG A 284 -61.20 44.84 -90.44
N SER A 285 -60.14 45.56 -90.07
CA SER A 285 -58.98 45.00 -89.35
C SER A 285 -59.25 44.77 -87.86
N SER A 286 -60.13 45.57 -87.24
CA SER A 286 -60.42 45.44 -85.80
C SER A 286 -61.41 44.33 -85.45
N ALA A 287 -62.10 43.71 -86.41
CA ALA A 287 -63.04 42.61 -86.14
C ALA A 287 -62.33 41.25 -86.03
N THR A 288 -61.38 40.96 -86.93
CA THR A 288 -60.55 39.73 -86.90
C THR A 288 -59.52 39.74 -85.78
N LEU A 289 -58.90 40.90 -85.47
CA LEU A 289 -58.02 41.05 -84.31
C LEU A 289 -58.79 40.90 -82.99
N ARG A 290 -60.04 41.40 -82.88
CA ARG A 290 -60.85 41.26 -81.66
C ARG A 290 -61.21 39.81 -81.36
N ILE A 291 -61.52 38.99 -82.36
CA ILE A 291 -61.84 37.56 -82.15
C ILE A 291 -60.58 36.77 -81.74
N HIS A 292 -59.43 36.99 -82.38
CA HIS A 292 -58.18 36.34 -81.99
C HIS A 292 -57.70 36.75 -80.60
N ILE A 293 -57.80 38.03 -80.24
CA ILE A 293 -57.47 38.51 -78.89
C ILE A 293 -58.42 37.90 -77.85
N CYS A 294 -59.70 37.72 -78.17
CA CYS A 294 -60.68 37.14 -77.24
C CYS A 294 -60.46 35.64 -77.02
N VAL A 295 -60.15 34.86 -78.07
CA VAL A 295 -59.85 33.42 -77.96
C VAL A 295 -58.53 33.17 -77.24
N SER A 296 -57.47 33.95 -77.52
CA SER A 296 -56.20 33.86 -76.78
C SER A 296 -56.33 34.31 -75.32
N CYS A 297 -57.17 35.32 -75.04
CA CYS A 297 -57.42 35.80 -73.69
C CYS A 297 -58.16 34.78 -72.81
N ILE A 298 -59.08 33.97 -73.38
CA ILE A 298 -59.74 32.90 -72.63
C ILE A 298 -58.77 31.76 -72.28
N GLN A 299 -57.88 31.39 -73.23
CA GLN A 299 -56.88 30.35 -72.98
C GLN A 299 -55.86 30.79 -71.92
N GLU A 300 -55.36 32.02 -71.97
CA GLU A 300 -54.46 32.55 -70.93
C GLU A 300 -55.13 32.61 -69.54
N VAL A 301 -56.42 32.95 -69.47
CA VAL A 301 -57.17 32.96 -68.21
C VAL A 301 -57.33 31.53 -67.67
N MET A 302 -57.60 30.55 -68.53
CA MET A 302 -57.65 29.14 -68.13
C MET A 302 -56.29 28.64 -67.63
N ASP A 303 -55.20 28.93 -68.33
CA ASP A 303 -53.86 28.49 -67.94
C ASP A 303 -53.44 29.13 -66.59
N ARG A 304 -53.76 30.41 -66.38
CA ARG A 304 -53.57 31.07 -65.07
C ARG A 304 -54.43 30.45 -63.97
N TYR A 305 -55.66 30.07 -64.27
CA TYR A 305 -56.55 29.44 -63.30
C TYR A 305 -56.06 28.03 -62.90
N ILE A 306 -55.54 27.27 -63.86
CA ILE A 306 -54.90 25.96 -63.61
C ILE A 306 -53.65 26.15 -62.76
N ALA A 307 -52.74 27.06 -63.14
CA ALA A 307 -51.53 27.35 -62.37
C ALA A 307 -51.83 27.87 -60.95
N GLN A 308 -52.88 28.68 -60.79
CA GLN A 308 -53.34 29.15 -59.48
C GLN A 308 -53.90 28.00 -58.63
N ARG A 309 -54.65 27.08 -59.23
CA ARG A 309 -55.17 25.89 -58.56
C ARG A 309 -54.05 24.95 -58.12
N GLU A 310 -53.06 24.71 -58.97
CA GLU A 310 -51.88 23.89 -58.65
C GLU A 310 -51.06 24.52 -57.52
N THR A 311 -50.80 25.84 -57.58
CA THR A 311 -50.14 26.58 -56.50
C THR A 311 -50.93 26.47 -55.19
N HIS A 312 -52.26 26.53 -55.24
CA HIS A 312 -53.11 26.38 -54.06
C HIS A 312 -53.04 24.97 -53.46
N GLN A 313 -53.06 23.93 -54.30
CA GLN A 313 -52.92 22.55 -53.85
C GLN A 313 -51.55 22.29 -53.25
N HIS A 314 -50.48 22.82 -53.86
CA HIS A 314 -49.13 22.74 -53.30
C HIS A 314 -49.03 23.43 -51.94
N MET A 315 -49.60 24.65 -51.80
CA MET A 315 -49.67 25.33 -50.50
C MET A 315 -50.43 24.51 -49.44
N GLN A 316 -51.56 23.87 -49.80
CA GLN A 316 -52.29 23.03 -48.86
C GLN A 316 -51.47 21.82 -48.42
N ALA A 317 -50.75 21.17 -49.35
CA ALA A 317 -49.86 20.05 -49.04
C ALA A 317 -48.74 20.47 -48.08
N VAL A 318 -48.05 21.59 -48.39
CA VAL A 318 -46.98 22.13 -47.53
C VAL A 318 -47.53 22.56 -46.16
N LYS A 319 -48.75 23.10 -46.10
CA LYS A 319 -49.41 23.42 -44.83
C LYS A 319 -49.66 22.17 -43.99
N ALA A 320 -50.18 21.10 -44.59
CA ALA A 320 -50.42 19.84 -43.89
C ALA A 320 -49.13 19.18 -43.40
N GLU A 321 -48.06 19.23 -44.21
CA GLU A 321 -46.74 18.72 -43.83
C GLU A 321 -46.14 19.53 -42.67
N ASN A 322 -46.22 20.87 -42.72
CA ASN A 322 -45.78 21.73 -41.63
C ASN A 322 -46.59 21.50 -40.34
N GLU A 323 -47.91 21.30 -40.43
CA GLU A 323 -48.75 20.98 -39.27
C GLU A 323 -48.33 19.64 -38.63
N TYR A 324 -48.05 18.63 -39.45
CA TYR A 324 -47.56 17.33 -38.99
C TYR A 324 -46.20 17.44 -38.28
N VAL A 325 -45.22 18.11 -38.91
CA VAL A 325 -43.89 18.33 -38.32
C VAL A 325 -43.99 19.12 -37.01
N LEU A 326 -44.85 20.16 -36.97
CA LEU A 326 -45.06 20.96 -35.76
C LEU A 326 -45.67 20.15 -34.62
N GLN A 327 -46.52 19.17 -34.93
CA GLN A 327 -47.08 18.26 -33.94
C GLN A 327 -46.02 17.28 -33.40
N GLN A 328 -45.20 16.69 -34.27
CA GLN A 328 -44.06 15.86 -33.85
C GLN A 328 -43.07 16.63 -32.96
N LEU A 329 -42.71 17.86 -33.34
CA LEU A 329 -41.81 18.70 -32.55
C LEU A 329 -42.39 19.05 -31.17
N LYS A 330 -43.72 19.25 -31.07
CA LYS A 330 -44.40 19.45 -29.79
C LYS A 330 -44.31 18.21 -28.90
N GLU A 331 -44.51 17.02 -29.46
CA GLU A 331 -44.41 15.75 -28.73
C GLU A 331 -42.97 15.51 -28.25
N GLN A 332 -41.98 15.71 -29.12
CA GLN A 332 -40.56 15.62 -28.77
C GLN A 332 -40.19 16.61 -27.66
N LYS A 333 -40.68 17.85 -27.73
CA LYS A 333 -40.46 18.86 -26.68
C LYS A 333 -41.05 18.41 -25.34
N VAL A 334 -42.24 17.83 -25.32
CA VAL A 334 -42.85 17.30 -24.08
C VAL A 334 -42.05 16.11 -23.55
N HIS A 335 -41.59 15.22 -24.43
CA HIS A 335 -40.78 14.08 -24.04
C HIS A 335 -39.43 14.50 -23.42
N LEU A 336 -38.70 15.40 -24.09
CA LEU A 336 -37.43 15.95 -23.58
C LEU A 336 -37.63 16.66 -22.24
N LYS A 337 -38.71 17.42 -22.08
CA LYS A 337 -39.01 18.08 -20.79
C LYS A 337 -39.20 17.07 -19.66
N LYS A 338 -39.93 15.98 -19.88
CA LYS A 338 -40.09 14.92 -18.88
C LYS A 338 -38.77 14.24 -18.53
N GLN A 339 -37.92 13.97 -19.52
CA GLN A 339 -36.58 13.42 -19.27
C GLN A 339 -35.71 14.37 -18.46
N PHE A 340 -35.76 15.67 -18.77
CA PHE A 340 -35.04 16.71 -18.03
C PHE A 340 -35.51 16.81 -16.58
N GLU A 341 -36.82 16.84 -16.34
CA GLU A 341 -37.38 16.85 -14.99
C GLU A 341 -36.97 15.60 -14.20
N ALA A 342 -37.06 14.42 -14.83
CA ALA A 342 -36.62 13.17 -14.19
C ALA A 342 -35.13 13.22 -13.80
N MET A 343 -34.25 13.66 -14.71
CA MET A 343 -32.82 13.82 -14.41
C MET A 343 -32.55 14.87 -13.33
N LYS A 344 -33.29 15.98 -13.33
CA LYS A 344 -33.11 17.04 -12.34
C LYS A 344 -33.42 16.54 -10.93
N TYR A 345 -34.57 15.88 -10.76
CA TYR A 345 -34.99 15.41 -9.44
C TYR A 345 -34.24 14.14 -8.99
N SER A 346 -33.81 13.27 -9.91
CA SER A 346 -32.93 12.15 -9.56
C SER A 346 -31.51 12.60 -9.23
N GLY A 347 -31.00 13.63 -9.91
CA GLY A 347 -29.68 14.20 -9.64
C GLY A 347 -29.62 14.92 -8.29
N GLU A 348 -30.63 15.71 -7.94
CA GLU A 348 -30.71 16.40 -6.64
C GLU A 348 -30.76 15.41 -5.46
N THR A 349 -31.46 14.29 -5.60
CA THR A 349 -31.51 13.25 -4.55
C THR A 349 -30.20 12.49 -4.41
N GLN A 350 -29.52 12.18 -5.51
CA GLN A 350 -28.19 11.55 -5.48
C GLN A 350 -27.15 12.47 -4.84
N LEU A 351 -27.06 13.73 -5.30
CA LEU A 351 -26.14 14.73 -4.73
C LEU A 351 -26.39 14.96 -3.24
N SER A 352 -27.66 15.04 -2.82
CA SER A 352 -28.01 15.14 -1.40
C SER A 352 -27.54 13.92 -0.59
N SER A 353 -27.60 12.72 -1.16
CA SER A 353 -27.17 11.49 -0.47
C SER A 353 -25.65 11.39 -0.39
N GLU A 354 -24.96 11.75 -1.47
CA GLU A 354 -23.50 11.78 -1.53
C GLU A 354 -22.93 12.81 -0.56
N GLN A 355 -23.54 14.00 -0.47
CA GLN A 355 -23.09 15.04 0.44
C GLN A 355 -23.25 14.64 1.92
N ARG A 356 -24.33 13.93 2.27
CA ARG A 356 -24.49 13.37 3.62
C ARG A 356 -23.43 12.32 3.95
N LEU A 357 -23.12 11.43 3.01
CA LEU A 357 -22.06 10.42 3.20
C LEU A 357 -20.68 11.08 3.36
N LEU A 358 -20.44 12.18 2.66
CA LEU A 358 -19.23 12.98 2.78
C LEU A 358 -19.13 13.61 4.18
N ASP A 359 -20.22 14.25 4.64
CA ASP A 359 -20.29 14.83 5.99
C ASP A 359 -20.07 13.77 7.09
N GLU A 360 -20.63 12.56 6.93
CA GLU A 360 -20.42 11.43 7.84
C GLU A 360 -18.95 10.97 7.85
N CYS A 361 -18.34 10.82 6.66
CA CYS A 361 -16.93 10.47 6.54
C CYS A 361 -16.02 11.54 7.18
N GLU A 362 -16.32 12.81 6.98
CA GLU A 362 -15.58 13.93 7.58
C GLU A 362 -15.68 13.92 9.10
N GLN A 363 -16.87 13.66 9.65
CA GLN A 363 -17.07 13.52 11.10
C GLN A 363 -16.29 12.34 11.67
N GLU A 364 -16.32 11.18 11.02
CA GLU A 364 -15.54 10.01 11.46
C GLU A 364 -14.04 10.28 11.43
N LEU A 365 -13.56 10.95 10.39
CA LEU A 365 -12.16 11.36 10.28
C LEU A 365 -11.76 12.25 11.46
N LEU A 366 -12.59 13.25 11.78
CA LEU A 366 -12.35 14.19 12.88
C LEU A 366 -12.27 13.46 14.23
N VAL A 367 -13.19 12.53 14.49
CA VAL A 367 -13.19 11.70 15.71
C VAL A 367 -11.93 10.83 15.79
N LYS A 368 -11.49 10.24 14.68
CA LYS A 368 -10.26 9.44 14.63
C LYS A 368 -9.00 10.29 14.82
N GLN A 369 -8.98 11.51 14.28
CA GLN A 369 -7.88 12.47 14.48
C GLN A 369 -7.76 12.86 15.95
N GLN A 370 -8.86 13.23 16.61
CA GLN A 370 -8.88 13.54 18.05
C GLN A 370 -8.45 12.33 18.90
N SER A 371 -8.87 11.13 18.54
CA SER A 371 -8.43 9.90 19.22
C SER A 371 -6.91 9.67 19.07
N CYS A 372 -6.33 10.02 17.93
CA CYS A 372 -4.90 9.93 17.69
C CYS A 372 -4.12 11.00 18.48
N GLU A 373 -4.63 12.23 18.55
CA GLU A 373 -4.04 13.30 19.35
C GLU A 373 -4.01 12.95 20.84
N THR A 374 -5.14 12.49 21.38
CA THR A 374 -5.20 12.04 22.79
C THR A 374 -4.27 10.85 23.07
N ALA A 375 -4.09 9.92 22.13
CA ALA A 375 -3.12 8.83 22.26
C ALA A 375 -1.67 9.34 22.23
N LYS A 376 -1.35 10.32 21.37
CA LYS A 376 -0.03 10.97 21.32
C LYS A 376 0.29 11.72 22.61
N GLU A 377 -0.69 12.43 23.17
CA GLU A 377 -0.54 13.13 24.45
C GLU A 377 -0.26 12.13 25.59
N ARG A 378 -0.99 11.01 25.63
CA ARG A 378 -0.74 9.92 26.59
C ARG A 378 0.64 9.29 26.42
N LEU A 379 1.10 9.10 25.19
CA LEU A 379 2.45 8.59 24.94
C LEU A 379 3.50 9.61 25.41
N SER A 380 3.31 10.89 25.11
CA SER A 380 4.22 11.95 25.55
C SER A 380 4.29 12.05 27.08
N SER A 381 3.17 11.91 27.78
CA SER A 381 3.16 11.90 29.24
C SER A 381 3.87 10.66 29.80
N LEU A 382 3.64 9.47 29.23
CA LEU A 382 4.35 8.25 29.62
C LEU A 382 5.86 8.35 29.41
N VAL A 383 6.31 8.87 28.27
CA VAL A 383 7.74 9.07 27.99
C VAL A 383 8.37 10.04 29.00
N LYS A 384 7.68 11.13 29.35
CA LYS A 384 8.15 12.06 30.40
C LYS A 384 8.27 11.35 31.75
N THR A 385 7.26 10.57 32.15
CA THR A 385 7.32 9.82 33.42
C THR A 385 8.43 8.77 33.42
N LEU A 386 8.65 8.08 32.30
CA LEU A 386 9.71 7.08 32.18
C LEU A 386 11.10 7.73 32.23
N SER A 387 11.28 8.88 31.59
CA SER A 387 12.51 9.67 31.69
C SER A 387 12.78 10.13 33.13
N THR A 388 11.76 10.57 33.86
CA THR A 388 11.93 10.92 35.29
C THR A 388 12.28 9.71 36.16
N ILE A 389 11.70 8.54 35.88
CA ILE A 389 12.02 7.30 36.59
C ILE A 389 13.46 6.89 36.27
N GLN A 390 13.86 6.91 35.00
CA GLN A 390 15.23 6.59 34.58
C GLN A 390 16.25 7.48 35.31
N ALA A 391 16.05 8.80 35.31
CA ALA A 391 16.93 9.71 36.03
C ALA A 391 16.97 9.42 37.53
N GLY A 392 15.83 9.04 38.14
CA GLY A 392 15.77 8.63 39.54
C GLY A 392 16.52 7.32 39.83
N VAL A 393 16.43 6.33 38.94
CA VAL A 393 17.16 5.05 39.07
C VAL A 393 18.66 5.27 38.89
N GLU A 394 19.07 6.10 37.93
CA GLU A 394 20.47 6.49 37.74
C GLU A 394 21.02 7.18 38.98
N HIS A 395 20.29 8.15 39.54
CA HIS A 395 20.69 8.83 40.78
C HIS A 395 20.78 7.86 41.98
N LEU A 396 19.84 6.92 42.12
CA LEU A 396 19.90 5.89 43.16
C LEU A 396 21.12 4.96 42.98
N ALA A 397 21.43 4.59 41.74
CA ALA A 397 22.60 3.78 41.44
C ALA A 397 23.90 4.52 41.80
N ASP A 398 23.98 5.80 41.45
CA ASP A 398 25.09 6.67 41.81
C ASP A 398 25.28 6.76 43.32
N GLN A 399 24.20 6.98 44.06
CA GLN A 399 24.25 6.98 45.52
C GLN A 399 24.69 5.63 46.09
N LEU A 400 24.30 4.50 45.51
CA LEU A 400 24.62 3.16 45.99
C LEU A 400 25.96 2.61 45.44
N ASN A 401 26.75 3.39 44.70
CA ASN A 401 28.01 2.93 44.11
C ASN A 401 29.05 2.46 45.12
N HIS A 402 29.03 2.99 46.35
CA HIS A 402 29.95 2.62 47.42
C HIS A 402 29.69 1.23 48.03
N ILE A 403 28.56 0.59 47.70
CA ILE A 403 28.23 -0.76 48.17
C ILE A 403 28.62 -1.76 47.07
N SER A 404 29.73 -2.48 47.32
CA SER A 404 30.24 -3.49 46.39
C SER A 404 29.38 -4.76 46.40
N LEU A 405 28.82 -5.11 45.25
CA LEU A 405 28.23 -6.43 44.98
C LEU A 405 29.29 -7.30 44.28
N ASN A 406 29.44 -8.55 44.71
CA ASN A 406 30.40 -9.52 44.15
C ASN A 406 29.87 -10.19 42.87
N GLU A 407 29.45 -9.42 41.86
CA GLU A 407 29.01 -9.96 40.56
C GLU A 407 29.69 -9.25 39.38
N PRO A 408 29.92 -9.98 38.26
CA PRO A 408 30.58 -9.43 37.08
C PRO A 408 29.74 -8.34 36.41
N PRO A 409 30.38 -7.32 35.79
CA PRO A 409 29.67 -6.27 35.08
C PRO A 409 28.89 -6.88 33.90
N SER A 410 27.59 -6.56 33.81
CA SER A 410 26.74 -7.03 32.70
C SER A 410 26.98 -6.19 31.45
N ASP A 411 27.26 -6.86 30.33
CA ASP A 411 27.56 -6.28 29.00
C ASP A 411 26.30 -5.77 28.28
N ILE A 412 25.58 -4.81 28.87
CA ILE A 412 24.39 -4.22 28.26
C ILE A 412 24.62 -2.76 27.93
N SER A 413 24.29 -2.41 26.69
CA SER A 413 24.43 -1.07 26.16
C SER A 413 23.65 -0.06 27.02
N PRO A 414 24.26 1.07 27.42
CA PRO A 414 23.65 2.09 28.26
C PRO A 414 22.41 2.76 27.64
N ASN A 415 22.16 2.52 26.34
CA ASN A 415 21.03 3.06 25.59
C ASN A 415 19.84 2.10 25.45
N SER A 416 19.87 0.90 26.05
CA SER A 416 18.75 -0.04 25.97
C SER A 416 17.74 0.15 27.10
N GLU A 417 16.44 -0.04 26.82
CA GLU A 417 15.38 0.02 27.84
C GLU A 417 15.58 -1.05 28.95
N GLU A 418 16.26 -2.16 28.62
CA GLU A 418 16.63 -3.22 29.56
C GLU A 418 17.71 -2.77 30.57
N PHE A 419 18.51 -1.75 30.23
CA PHE A 419 19.55 -1.22 31.13
C PHE A 419 18.96 -0.60 32.40
N VAL A 420 17.88 0.17 32.27
CA VAL A 420 17.22 0.83 33.42
C VAL A 420 16.60 -0.19 34.37
N VAL A 421 15.99 -1.25 33.82
CA VAL A 421 15.38 -2.33 34.62
C VAL A 421 16.44 -3.12 35.38
N GLN A 422 17.59 -3.38 34.75
CA GLN A 422 18.70 -4.04 35.43
C GLN A 422 19.37 -3.15 36.47
N LEU A 423 19.55 -1.86 36.16
CA LEU A 423 20.08 -0.89 37.12
C LEU A 423 19.18 -0.82 38.36
N LEU A 424 17.86 -0.82 38.17
CA LEU A 424 16.90 -0.88 39.26
C LEU A 424 17.01 -2.18 40.08
N ALA A 425 17.16 -3.33 39.42
CA ALA A 425 17.37 -4.61 40.11
C ALA A 425 18.69 -4.67 40.90
N GLN A 426 19.75 -4.03 40.39
CA GLN A 426 21.01 -3.88 41.12
C GLN A 426 20.84 -2.97 42.33
N CYS A 427 20.17 -1.83 42.18
CA CYS A 427 19.83 -0.93 43.28
C CYS A 427 19.02 -1.65 44.37
N GLU A 428 18.01 -2.46 44.00
CA GLU A 428 17.22 -3.25 44.93
C GLU A 428 18.08 -4.19 45.78
N ARG A 429 18.97 -4.96 45.15
CA ARG A 429 19.88 -5.88 45.85
C ARG A 429 20.85 -5.15 46.77
N LYS A 430 21.40 -4.00 46.33
CA LYS A 430 22.28 -3.16 47.17
C LYS A 430 21.54 -2.63 48.40
N VAL A 431 20.30 -2.18 48.23
CA VAL A 431 19.44 -1.70 49.33
C VAL A 431 19.08 -2.86 50.28
N GLN A 432 18.76 -4.04 49.76
CA GLN A 432 18.52 -5.23 50.60
C GLN A 432 19.77 -5.63 51.41
N LEU A 433 20.96 -5.52 50.81
CA LEU A 433 22.22 -5.76 51.52
C LEU A 433 22.45 -4.72 52.63
N LEU A 434 22.25 -3.44 52.35
CA LEU A 434 22.27 -2.39 53.38
C LEU A 434 21.28 -2.68 54.51
N GLN A 435 20.04 -3.01 54.15
CA GLN A 435 18.99 -3.32 55.11
C GLN A 435 19.37 -4.51 55.99
N SER A 436 19.96 -5.56 55.43
CA SER A 436 20.45 -6.71 56.20
C SER A 436 21.62 -6.36 57.14
N LYS A 437 22.50 -5.44 56.74
CA LYS A 437 23.63 -4.96 57.57
C LYS A 437 23.17 -4.08 58.72
N LEU A 438 22.12 -3.28 58.49
CA LEU A 438 21.50 -2.41 59.49
C LEU A 438 20.50 -3.16 60.37
N HIS A 439 20.10 -4.38 59.99
CA HIS A 439 19.12 -5.16 60.75
C HIS A 439 19.70 -5.62 62.09
N GLY A 440 19.19 -5.04 63.18
CA GLY A 440 19.64 -5.32 64.55
C GLY A 440 20.63 -4.31 65.12
N MET A 441 20.95 -3.24 64.37
CA MET A 441 21.71 -2.09 64.87
C MET A 441 20.76 -0.96 65.29
N ASP A 442 21.07 -0.24 66.37
CA ASP A 442 20.28 0.90 66.80
C ASP A 442 20.62 2.13 65.94
N LEU A 443 19.69 2.51 65.08
CA LEU A 443 19.93 3.51 64.03
C LEU A 443 20.19 4.90 64.62
N ASP A 444 19.64 5.19 65.81
CA ASP A 444 19.83 6.47 66.50
C ASP A 444 21.23 6.61 67.10
N GLU A 445 21.88 5.49 67.44
CA GLU A 445 23.27 5.46 67.94
C GLU A 445 24.27 5.64 66.79
N ILE A 446 24.03 4.93 65.66
CA ILE A 446 24.84 5.08 64.44
C ILE A 446 24.71 6.49 63.85
N ALA A 447 23.50 7.07 63.84
CA ALA A 447 23.30 8.43 63.35
C ALA A 447 24.06 9.46 64.19
N LYS A 448 24.10 9.31 65.52
CA LYS A 448 24.91 10.15 66.40
C LYS A 448 26.40 9.97 66.17
N ASP A 449 26.88 8.74 66.00
CA ASP A 449 28.30 8.46 65.70
C ASP A 449 28.72 9.07 64.35
N MET A 450 27.85 9.04 63.32
CA MET A 450 28.11 9.70 62.05
C MET A 450 28.08 11.24 62.17
N GLU A 451 27.14 11.83 62.94
CA GLU A 451 27.13 13.27 63.21
C GLU A 451 28.40 13.71 63.96
N GLU A 452 28.86 12.93 64.94
CA GLU A 452 30.12 13.19 65.64
C GLU A 452 31.33 13.06 64.72
N GLU A 453 31.37 12.06 63.82
CA GLU A 453 32.43 11.95 62.82
C GLU A 453 32.41 13.09 61.79
N GLU A 454 31.24 13.52 61.32
CA GLU A 454 31.12 14.68 60.43
C GLU A 454 31.58 15.98 61.10
N VAL A 455 31.21 16.21 62.36
CA VAL A 455 31.67 17.36 63.14
C VAL A 455 33.19 17.32 63.31
N ARG A 456 33.77 16.15 63.64
CA ARG A 456 35.22 15.95 63.72
C ARG A 456 35.92 16.14 62.36
N HIS A 457 35.28 15.80 61.25
CA HIS A 457 35.83 15.99 59.90
C HIS A 457 35.78 17.46 59.46
N ARG A 458 34.72 18.19 59.85
CA ARG A 458 34.60 19.65 59.64
C ARG A 458 35.54 20.45 60.55
N GLU A 459 35.90 19.93 61.72
CA GLU A 459 36.91 20.53 62.60
C GLU A 459 38.36 20.26 62.15
N ARG A 460 38.58 19.26 61.28
CA ARG A 460 39.88 18.89 60.71
C ARG A 460 40.13 19.42 59.30
N SER A 461 39.10 19.92 58.63
CA SER A 461 39.17 20.60 57.32
C SER A 461 39.18 22.11 57.52
#